data_AF-A0A7J6PP46-F1
#
_entry.id   AF-A0A7J6PP46-F1
#
_cell.length_a   1.000
_cell.length_b   1.000
_cell.length_c   1.000
_cell.angle_alpha   90.00
_cell.angle_beta   90.00
_cell.angle_gamma   90.00
#
_symmetry.space_group_name_H-M   'P 1'
#
loop_
_entity.id
_entity.type
_entity.pdbx_description
1 polymer ?
#
loop_
_entity_poly.entity_id
_entity_poly.type
_entity_poly.pdbx_seq_one_letter_code
_entity_poly.pdbx_strand_id
1 'polypeptide(L)'
;GLPSDRVSCENGAIMTNSERWCLIIDPQLQGIAWIKNKEASNNLQITRMGRPKMVATFEASLDQGKTVLIENMGESIDAVLAPVIGRNTIRRGKNRLIKLGDKEINYNPNFRLFMQTKLSNPHYPPEIQAECTIINFTVTEQGLEDQLLFLVVRLERPDLAKQKADLIVQQNEFKVKLAELEALLLEKLANSEG
;
A
#
# COMPACT_ATOMS: atom_id res chain seq x y z
N GLY A 1 -13.10 -1.93 -1.38
CA GLY A 1 -12.22 -1.02 -0.62
C GLY A 1 -11.56 -0.07 -1.58
N LEU A 2 -10.68 -0.61 -2.42
CA LEU A 2 -10.34 -0.01 -3.71
C LEU A 2 -11.54 -0.09 -4.68
N PRO A 3 -11.67 0.88 -5.58
CA PRO A 3 -12.46 0.72 -6.80
C PRO A 3 -11.98 -0.46 -7.65
N SER A 4 -12.88 -1.03 -8.46
CA SER A 4 -12.57 -2.14 -9.36
C SER A 4 -12.02 -1.72 -10.72
N ASP A 5 -11.76 -0.43 -10.93
CA ASP A 5 -11.15 0.04 -12.16
C ASP A 5 -9.69 -0.43 -12.28
N ARG A 6 -9.22 -0.50 -13.52
CA ARG A 6 -7.90 -1.03 -13.85
C ARG A 6 -6.78 -0.22 -13.18
N VAL A 7 -6.89 1.11 -13.18
CA VAL A 7 -5.85 2.01 -12.63
C VAL A 7 -5.73 1.81 -11.11
N SER A 8 -6.86 1.73 -10.41
CA SER A 8 -6.91 1.42 -8.98
C SER A 8 -6.28 0.06 -8.65
N CYS A 9 -6.52 -0.97 -9.47
CA CYS A 9 -5.93 -2.29 -9.29
C CYS A 9 -4.41 -2.28 -9.51
N GLU A 10 -3.94 -1.65 -10.60
CA GLU A 10 -2.52 -1.49 -10.92
C GLU A 10 -1.78 -0.72 -9.82
N ASN A 11 -2.36 0.40 -9.37
CA ASN A 11 -1.83 1.19 -8.26
C ASN A 11 -1.75 0.38 -6.95
N GLY A 12 -2.78 -0.41 -6.64
CA GLY A 12 -2.78 -1.31 -5.48
C GLY A 12 -1.68 -2.38 -5.55
N ALA A 13 -1.40 -2.91 -6.75
CA ALA A 13 -0.31 -3.85 -6.96
C ALA A 13 1.07 -3.19 -6.77
N ILE A 14 1.28 -2.00 -7.35
CA ILE A 14 2.51 -1.21 -7.17
C ILE A 14 2.73 -0.93 -5.68
N MET A 15 1.71 -0.48 -4.95
CA MET A 15 1.81 -0.22 -3.52
C MET A 15 2.18 -1.44 -2.69
N THR A 16 1.76 -2.62 -3.11
CA THR A 16 1.97 -3.87 -2.35
C THR A 16 3.38 -4.41 -2.57
N ASN A 17 3.91 -4.25 -3.79
CA ASN A 17 5.15 -4.87 -4.25
C ASN A 17 6.34 -3.89 -4.34
N SER A 18 6.11 -2.59 -4.16
CA SER A 18 7.19 -1.59 -4.25
C SER A 18 8.23 -1.80 -3.16
N GLU A 19 9.49 -1.88 -3.59
CA GLU A 19 10.61 -1.85 -2.67
C GLU A 19 10.79 -0.48 -2.05
N ARG A 20 10.55 0.63 -2.76
CA ARG A 20 10.61 1.98 -2.15
C ARG A 20 9.32 2.31 -1.40
N TRP A 21 9.39 3.22 -0.45
CA TRP A 21 8.16 3.71 0.21
C TRP A 21 7.27 4.41 -0.79
N CYS A 22 5.97 4.17 -0.68
CA CYS A 22 4.98 4.75 -1.59
C CYS A 22 4.47 6.09 -1.06
N LEU A 23 4.57 7.12 -1.89
CA LEU A 23 3.93 8.43 -1.70
C LEU A 23 2.74 8.53 -2.65
N ILE A 24 1.56 8.63 -2.07
CA ILE A 24 0.31 8.52 -2.80
C ILE A 24 -0.32 9.89 -2.94
N ILE A 25 -0.58 10.27 -4.18
CA ILE A 25 -1.35 11.47 -4.53
C ILE A 25 -2.82 11.06 -4.56
N ASP A 26 -3.55 11.35 -3.50
CA ASP A 26 -4.92 10.90 -3.29
C ASP A 26 -5.80 12.07 -2.84
N PRO A 27 -6.26 12.93 -3.77
CA PRO A 27 -7.12 14.06 -3.45
C PRO A 27 -8.52 13.61 -2.98
N GLN A 28 -8.99 12.45 -3.44
CA GLN A 28 -10.32 11.92 -3.11
C GLN A 28 -10.35 10.98 -1.89
N LEU A 29 -9.20 10.69 -1.28
CA LEU A 29 -9.07 9.82 -0.10
C LEU A 29 -9.52 8.36 -0.30
N GLN A 30 -9.48 7.86 -1.53
CA GLN A 30 -9.84 6.47 -1.83
C GLN A 30 -8.68 5.51 -1.49
N GLY A 31 -7.45 5.89 -1.86
CA GLY A 31 -6.25 5.10 -1.60
C GLY A 31 -5.97 4.97 -0.10
N ILE A 32 -6.08 6.06 0.64
CA ILE A 32 -5.86 6.05 2.09
C ILE A 32 -6.89 5.18 2.84
N ALA A 33 -8.16 5.23 2.43
CA ALA A 33 -9.20 4.39 3.02
C ALA A 33 -8.90 2.90 2.78
N TRP A 34 -8.38 2.56 1.60
CA TRP A 34 -7.95 1.21 1.31
C TRP A 34 -6.76 0.76 2.17
N ILE A 35 -5.71 1.58 2.32
CA ILE A 35 -4.55 1.27 3.18
C ILE A 35 -5.00 0.99 4.60
N LYS A 36 -5.85 1.85 5.17
CA LYS A 36 -6.36 1.70 6.54
C LYS A 36 -7.10 0.38 6.73
N ASN A 37 -7.92 -0.01 5.75
CA ASN A 37 -8.64 -1.28 5.79
C ASN A 37 -7.70 -2.48 5.62
N LYS A 38 -6.72 -2.38 4.72
CA LYS A 38 -5.74 -3.45 4.45
C LYS A 38 -4.83 -3.70 5.67
N GLU A 39 -4.37 -2.64 6.32
CA GLU A 39 -3.46 -2.69 7.46
C GLU A 39 -4.21 -2.69 8.81
N ALA A 40 -5.54 -2.88 8.81
CA ALA A 40 -6.35 -2.84 10.02
C ALA A 40 -5.92 -3.88 11.06
N SER A 41 -5.50 -5.07 10.61
CA SER A 41 -4.97 -6.13 11.48
C SER A 41 -3.52 -5.89 11.94
N ASN A 42 -2.78 -4.99 11.27
CA ASN A 42 -1.34 -4.81 11.43
C ASN A 42 -0.99 -3.64 12.37
N ASN A 43 -1.95 -3.14 13.15
CA ASN A 43 -1.78 -2.04 14.10
C ASN A 43 -1.14 -0.79 13.46
N LEU A 44 -1.75 -0.33 12.37
CA LEU A 44 -1.33 0.85 11.61
C LEU A 44 -1.23 2.10 12.49
N GLN A 45 -0.06 2.74 12.52
CA GLN A 45 0.18 3.98 13.23
C GLN A 45 -0.03 5.18 12.29
N ILE A 46 -1.00 6.04 12.59
CA ILE A 46 -1.33 7.19 11.75
C ILE A 46 -0.75 8.47 12.36
N THR A 47 -0.01 9.23 11.57
CA THR A 47 0.58 10.51 11.99
C THR A 47 0.52 11.55 10.86
N ARG A 48 0.95 12.79 11.15
CA ARG A 48 1.04 13.90 10.19
C ARG A 48 2.31 14.69 10.45
N MET A 49 2.82 15.35 9.41
CA MET A 49 3.97 16.26 9.54
C MET A 49 3.68 17.37 10.54
N GLY A 50 4.71 17.77 11.30
CA GLY A 50 4.63 18.86 12.30
C GLY A 50 3.91 18.50 13.61
N ARG A 51 3.40 17.27 13.78
CA ARG A 51 2.86 16.85 15.08
C ARG A 51 3.99 16.58 16.08
N PRO A 52 3.92 17.07 17.33
CA PRO A 52 4.97 16.86 18.33
C PRO A 52 5.29 15.38 18.60
N LYS A 53 4.27 14.52 18.51
CA LYS A 53 4.41 13.08 18.76
C LYS A 53 4.92 12.28 17.55
N MET A 54 5.10 12.90 16.38
CA MET A 54 5.48 12.21 15.15
C MET A 54 6.82 11.46 15.32
N VAL A 55 7.85 12.14 15.81
CA VAL A 55 9.18 11.55 16.00
C VAL A 55 9.11 10.35 16.96
N ALA A 56 8.40 10.50 18.09
CA ALA A 56 8.20 9.41 19.04
C ALA A 56 7.43 8.21 18.44
N THR A 57 6.44 8.46 17.58
CA THR A 57 5.73 7.39 16.85
C THR A 57 6.68 6.65 15.90
N PHE A 58 7.55 7.36 15.19
CA PHE A 58 8.57 6.75 14.32
C PHE A 58 9.61 5.97 15.12
N GLU A 59 10.12 6.53 16.22
CA GLU A 59 11.03 5.84 17.14
C GLU A 59 10.49 4.47 17.57
N ALA A 60 9.26 4.46 18.10
CA ALA A 60 8.63 3.21 18.55
C ALA A 60 8.31 2.26 17.39
N SER A 61 7.87 2.77 16.25
CA SER A 61 7.46 1.94 15.11
C SER A 61 8.64 1.31 14.37
N LEU A 62 9.76 2.02 14.25
CA LEU A 62 10.99 1.52 13.64
C LEU A 62 11.60 0.36 14.43
N ASP A 63 11.62 0.47 15.76
CA ASP A 63 12.13 -0.58 16.65
C ASP A 63 11.19 -1.80 16.69
N GLN A 64 9.88 -1.56 16.79
CA GLN A 64 8.87 -2.62 16.87
C GLN A 64 8.47 -3.23 15.51
N GLY A 65 8.87 -2.62 14.39
CA GLY A 65 8.49 -3.06 13.04
C GLY A 65 7.01 -2.82 12.72
N LYS A 66 6.42 -1.73 13.23
CA LYS A 66 5.02 -1.37 12.95
C LYS A 66 4.89 -0.57 11.66
N THR A 67 3.76 -0.71 10.98
CA THR A 67 3.42 0.10 9.80
C THR A 67 3.04 1.53 10.22
N VAL A 68 3.61 2.54 9.56
CA VAL A 68 3.27 3.96 9.76
C VAL A 68 2.65 4.55 8.49
N LEU A 69 1.60 5.36 8.65
CA LEU A 69 0.98 6.16 7.60
C LEU A 69 1.10 7.65 7.96
N ILE A 70 1.74 8.44 7.09
CA ILE A 70 1.73 9.89 7.17
C ILE A 70 0.60 10.44 6.29
N GLU A 71 -0.36 11.14 6.88
CA GLU A 71 -1.44 11.80 6.12
C GLU A 71 -1.13 13.27 5.83
N ASN A 72 -1.75 13.79 4.75
CA ASN A 72 -1.70 15.20 4.37
C ASN A 72 -0.28 15.75 4.29
N MET A 73 0.63 15.00 3.67
CA MET A 73 1.97 15.51 3.39
C MET A 73 1.89 16.71 2.45
N GLY A 74 2.57 17.79 2.82
CA GLY A 74 2.84 18.91 1.91
C GLY A 74 3.96 18.57 0.93
N GLU A 75 4.48 19.59 0.26
CA GLU A 75 5.64 19.50 -0.63
C GLU A 75 6.96 19.52 0.17
N SER A 76 6.98 20.24 1.29
CA SER A 76 8.12 20.26 2.21
C SER A 76 8.12 19.04 3.12
N ILE A 77 9.17 18.24 3.03
CA ILE A 77 9.41 17.08 3.91
C ILE A 77 10.43 17.48 4.98
N ASP A 78 10.15 17.13 6.23
CA ASP A 78 11.06 17.37 7.34
C ASP A 78 12.35 16.56 7.14
N ALA A 79 13.50 17.23 7.19
CA ALA A 79 14.83 16.62 7.03
C ALA A 79 15.08 15.50 8.06
N VAL A 80 14.40 15.53 9.21
CA VAL A 80 14.45 14.47 10.23
C VAL A 80 13.99 13.12 9.66
N LEU A 81 13.06 13.12 8.70
CA LEU A 81 12.51 11.90 8.10
C LEU A 81 13.23 11.45 6.84
N ALA A 82 14.11 12.27 6.26
CA ALA A 82 14.84 11.92 5.04
C ALA A 82 15.57 10.57 5.14
N PRO A 83 16.27 10.23 6.24
CA PRO A 83 16.91 8.92 6.36
C PRO A 83 15.92 7.75 6.38
N VAL A 84 14.71 7.96 6.94
CA VAL A 84 13.66 6.94 6.97
C VAL A 84 13.06 6.75 5.59
N ILE A 85 12.82 7.86 4.88
CA ILE A 85 12.25 7.89 3.54
C ILE A 85 13.20 7.24 2.51
N GLY A 86 14.48 7.61 2.52
CA GLY A 86 15.51 6.99 1.69
C GLY A 86 15.93 5.59 2.15
N ARG A 87 15.44 5.11 3.31
CA ARG A 87 15.90 3.87 3.97
C ARG A 87 17.43 3.82 4.14
N ASN A 88 18.01 4.95 4.54
CA ASN A 88 19.44 5.11 4.77
C ASN A 88 19.85 4.40 6.07
N THR A 89 19.95 3.08 6.02
CA THR A 89 20.32 2.26 7.19
C THR A 89 21.83 2.14 7.33
N ILE A 90 22.31 2.24 8.57
CA ILE A 90 23.71 2.05 8.95
C ILE A 90 23.83 0.65 9.56
N ARG A 91 24.74 -0.18 9.04
CA ARG A 91 25.02 -1.51 9.61
C ARG A 91 26.02 -1.37 10.75
N ARG A 92 25.64 -1.76 11.97
CA ARG A 92 26.57 -1.92 13.12
C ARG A 92 26.51 -3.36 13.61
N GLY A 93 27.54 -4.14 13.25
CA GLY A 93 27.60 -5.57 13.54
C GLY A 93 26.48 -6.35 12.85
N LYS A 94 25.65 -7.04 13.66
CA LYS A 94 24.47 -7.80 13.18
C LYS A 94 23.21 -6.93 13.03
N ASN A 95 23.18 -5.75 13.65
CA ASN A 95 22.00 -4.90 13.68
C ASN A 95 22.06 -3.86 12.55
N ARG A 96 20.87 -3.49 12.05
CA ARG A 96 20.68 -2.32 11.19
C ARG A 96 20.12 -1.19 12.03
N LEU A 97 20.67 0.00 11.88
CA LEU A 97 20.24 1.21 12.57
C LEU A 97 19.80 2.23 11.53
N ILE A 98 18.94 3.15 11.94
CA ILE A 98 18.54 4.30 11.13
C ILE A 98 18.63 5.55 11.99
N LYS A 99 19.11 6.65 11.41
CA LYS A 99 19.25 7.92 12.11
C LYS A 99 17.94 8.70 11.97
N LEU A 100 17.35 9.12 13.08
CA LEU A 100 16.16 9.97 13.12
C LEU A 100 16.48 11.19 13.99
N GLY A 101 16.69 12.33 13.35
CA GLY A 101 17.22 13.53 14.01
C GLY A 101 18.61 13.22 14.60
N ASP A 102 18.76 13.38 15.90
CA ASP A 102 20.02 13.11 16.61
C ASP A 102 20.13 11.69 17.18
N LYS A 103 19.09 10.87 17.06
CA LYS A 103 19.07 9.51 17.63
C LYS A 103 19.32 8.43 16.57
N GLU A 104 20.00 7.36 16.97
CA GLU A 104 20.10 6.12 16.21
C GLU A 104 19.09 5.11 16.77
N ILE A 105 18.22 4.57 15.92
CA ILE A 105 17.14 3.63 16.30
C ILE A 105 17.39 2.31 15.56
N ASN A 106 17.06 1.17 16.18
CA ASN A 106 17.10 -0.10 15.48
C ASN A 106 16.09 -0.11 14.33
N TYR A 107 16.55 -0.57 13.17
CA TYR A 107 15.70 -0.75 12.00
C TYR A 107 15.18 -2.18 11.97
N ASN A 108 13.88 -2.34 12.20
CA ASN A 108 13.19 -3.62 12.05
C ASN A 108 12.80 -3.87 10.58
N PRO A 109 13.16 -5.02 9.97
CA PRO A 109 12.81 -5.34 8.59
C PRO A 109 11.30 -5.38 8.29
N ASN A 110 10.46 -5.59 9.30
CA ASN A 110 9.00 -5.62 9.15
C ASN A 110 8.37 -4.22 9.10
N PHE A 111 9.13 -3.17 9.43
CA PHE A 111 8.66 -1.80 9.36
C PHE A 111 8.18 -1.47 7.94
N ARG A 112 7.05 -0.79 7.82
CA ARG A 112 6.52 -0.28 6.55
C ARG A 112 6.09 1.17 6.69
N LEU A 113 6.34 1.97 5.66
CA LEU A 113 5.91 3.37 5.60
C LEU A 113 5.04 3.61 4.37
N PHE A 114 3.87 4.21 4.63
CA PHE A 114 2.99 4.78 3.61
C PHE A 114 2.90 6.28 3.81
N MET A 115 2.87 7.02 2.70
CA MET A 115 2.77 8.46 2.70
C MET A 115 1.63 8.88 1.79
N GLN A 116 0.85 9.88 2.19
CA GLN A 116 -0.29 10.36 1.42
C GLN A 116 -0.32 11.89 1.39
N THR A 117 -0.64 12.44 0.22
CA THR A 117 -0.94 13.86 0.02
C THR A 117 -2.30 14.05 -0.63
N LYS A 118 -2.97 15.15 -0.24
CA LYS A 118 -4.24 15.60 -0.82
C LYS A 118 -4.03 16.59 -1.97
N LEU A 119 -2.81 17.07 -2.16
CA LEU A 119 -2.48 18.01 -3.23
C LEU A 119 -2.66 17.27 -4.55
N SER A 120 -3.49 17.79 -5.45
CA SER A 120 -3.76 17.13 -6.75
C SER A 120 -2.55 17.17 -7.69
N ASN A 121 -1.71 18.19 -7.56
CA ASN A 121 -0.51 18.37 -8.38
C ASN A 121 0.65 18.89 -7.52
N PRO A 122 1.21 18.06 -6.62
CA PRO A 122 2.32 18.45 -5.77
C PRO A 122 3.62 18.50 -6.57
N HIS A 123 4.41 19.54 -6.39
CA HIS A 123 5.73 19.65 -6.99
C HIS A 123 6.80 19.13 -6.04
N TYR A 124 7.02 17.81 -6.05
CA TYR A 124 8.09 17.20 -5.26
C TYR A 124 9.45 17.37 -5.94
N PRO A 125 10.50 17.74 -5.18
CA PRO A 125 11.83 17.90 -5.75
C PRO A 125 12.41 16.53 -6.16
N PRO A 126 13.37 16.49 -7.11
CA PRO A 126 13.87 15.24 -7.70
C PRO A 126 14.40 14.23 -6.68
N GLU A 127 14.95 14.69 -5.56
CA GLU A 127 15.45 13.86 -4.47
C GLU A 127 14.34 12.96 -3.90
N ILE A 128 13.15 13.51 -3.67
CA ILE A 128 11.99 12.76 -3.15
C ILE A 128 11.46 11.79 -4.21
N GLN A 129 11.47 12.20 -5.48
CA GLN A 129 11.06 11.32 -6.59
C GLN A 129 12.02 10.14 -6.77
N ALA A 130 13.29 10.31 -6.40
CA ALA A 130 14.30 9.27 -6.44
C ALA A 130 14.21 8.31 -5.24
N GLU A 131 13.90 8.83 -4.04
CA GLU A 131 13.83 8.04 -2.81
C GLU A 131 12.49 7.29 -2.62
N CYS A 132 11.39 7.82 -3.15
CA CYS A 132 10.05 7.24 -3.05
C CYS A 132 9.49 6.75 -4.39
N THR A 133 8.55 5.81 -4.32
CA THR A 133 7.66 5.54 -5.45
C THR A 133 6.46 6.47 -5.35
N ILE A 134 6.31 7.41 -6.29
CA ILE A 134 5.13 8.28 -6.36
C ILE A 134 4.04 7.56 -7.16
N ILE A 135 2.84 7.48 -6.59
CA ILE A 135 1.69 6.80 -7.20
C ILE A 135 0.53 7.78 -7.27
N ASN A 136 -0.02 7.96 -8.48
CA ASN A 136 -1.17 8.82 -8.70
C ASN A 136 -2.48 8.04 -8.50
N PHE A 137 -3.18 8.34 -7.41
CA PHE A 137 -4.48 7.80 -7.06
C PHE A 137 -5.64 8.74 -7.40
N THR A 138 -5.38 9.78 -8.19
CA THR A 138 -6.43 10.66 -8.67
C THR A 138 -7.43 9.87 -9.50
N VAL A 139 -8.71 10.00 -9.15
CA VAL A 139 -9.80 9.38 -9.89
C VAL A 139 -9.83 9.94 -11.31
N THR A 140 -9.77 9.05 -12.31
CA THR A 140 -9.95 9.40 -13.72
C THR A 140 -11.42 9.47 -14.08
N GLU A 141 -11.79 10.21 -15.12
CA GLU A 141 -13.19 10.30 -15.60
C GLU A 141 -13.77 8.91 -15.89
N GLN A 142 -13.03 8.07 -16.63
CA GLN A 142 -13.41 6.69 -16.89
C GLN A 142 -13.56 5.87 -15.59
N GLY A 143 -12.62 6.01 -14.65
CA GLY A 143 -12.68 5.30 -13.37
C GLY A 143 -13.90 5.72 -12.53
N LEU A 144 -14.28 7.00 -12.59
CA LEU A 144 -15.49 7.49 -11.94
C LEU A 144 -16.76 6.98 -12.63
N GLU A 145 -16.78 6.97 -13.97
CA GLU A 145 -17.89 6.42 -14.75
C GLU A 145 -18.12 4.95 -14.42
N ASP A 146 -17.07 4.14 -14.39
CA ASP A 146 -17.13 2.71 -14.02
C ASP A 146 -17.64 2.53 -12.59
N GLN A 147 -17.20 3.37 -11.65
CA GLN A 147 -17.66 3.36 -10.26
C GLN A 147 -19.14 3.72 -10.15
N LEU A 148 -19.59 4.77 -10.86
CA LEU A 148 -20.98 5.19 -10.88
C LEU A 148 -21.86 4.12 -11.54
N LEU A 149 -21.45 3.57 -12.67
CA LEU A 149 -22.15 2.47 -13.34
C LEU A 149 -22.31 1.28 -12.41
N PHE A 150 -21.27 0.90 -11.67
CA PHE A 150 -21.34 -0.16 -10.67
C PHE A 150 -22.38 0.14 -9.58
N LEU A 151 -22.43 1.38 -9.08
CA LEU A 151 -23.42 1.79 -8.08
C LEU A 151 -24.85 1.78 -8.64
N VAL A 152 -25.05 2.28 -9.85
CA VAL A 152 -26.35 2.33 -10.53
C VAL A 152 -26.87 0.93 -10.81
N VAL A 153 -26.05 0.05 -11.40
CA VAL A 153 -26.43 -1.34 -11.66
C VAL A 153 -26.81 -2.07 -10.37
N ARG A 154 -26.10 -1.82 -9.27
CA ARG A 154 -26.41 -2.46 -7.98
C ARG A 154 -27.77 -2.01 -7.42
N LEU A 155 -28.19 -0.79 -7.70
CA LEU A 155 -29.45 -0.23 -7.21
C LEU A 155 -30.62 -0.56 -8.14
N GLU A 156 -30.45 -0.36 -9.45
CA GLU A 156 -31.47 -0.56 -10.48
C GLU A 156 -31.67 -2.04 -10.86
N ARG A 157 -30.59 -2.83 -10.85
CA ARG A 157 -30.57 -4.24 -11.27
C ARG A 157 -29.79 -5.12 -10.27
N PRO A 158 -30.29 -5.26 -9.02
CA PRO A 158 -29.62 -6.06 -7.99
C PRO A 158 -29.54 -7.54 -8.36
N ASP A 159 -30.45 -8.04 -9.20
CA ASP A 159 -30.44 -9.39 -9.77
C ASP A 159 -29.14 -9.65 -10.55
N LEU A 160 -28.81 -8.77 -11.49
CA LEU A 160 -27.60 -8.86 -12.31
C LEU A 160 -26.33 -8.63 -11.47
N ALA A 161 -26.38 -7.70 -10.52
CA ALA A 161 -25.26 -7.45 -9.62
C ALA A 161 -24.93 -8.69 -8.76
N LYS A 162 -25.97 -9.38 -8.25
CA LYS A 162 -25.81 -10.62 -7.48
C LYS A 162 -25.28 -11.75 -8.38
N GLN A 163 -25.85 -11.95 -9.55
CA GLN A 163 -25.39 -12.98 -10.49
C GLN A 163 -23.92 -12.76 -10.89
N LYS A 164 -23.51 -11.52 -11.15
CA LYS A 164 -22.11 -11.18 -11.41
C LYS A 164 -21.20 -11.53 -10.23
N ALA A 165 -21.62 -11.21 -8.99
CA ALA A 165 -20.86 -11.55 -7.80
C ALA A 165 -20.71 -13.06 -7.62
N ASP A 166 -21.80 -13.82 -7.78
CA ASP A 166 -21.79 -15.28 -7.67
C ASP A 166 -20.86 -15.92 -8.72
N LEU A 167 -20.91 -15.43 -9.97
CA LEU A 167 -20.03 -15.90 -11.04
C LEU A 167 -18.55 -15.60 -10.76
N ILE A 168 -18.22 -14.45 -10.17
CA ILE A 168 -16.83 -14.11 -9.79
C ILE A 168 -16.33 -15.06 -8.69
N VAL A 169 -17.16 -15.37 -7.70
CA VAL A 169 -16.82 -16.33 -6.64
C VAL A 169 -16.58 -17.71 -7.23
N GLN A 170 -17.49 -18.21 -8.07
CA GLN A 170 -17.34 -19.50 -8.74
C GLN A 170 -16.09 -19.56 -9.62
N GLN A 171 -15.79 -18.49 -10.36
CA GLN A 171 -14.59 -18.40 -11.17
C GLN A 171 -13.32 -18.51 -10.30
N ASN A 172 -13.29 -17.84 -9.16
CA ASN A 172 -12.16 -17.94 -8.23
C ASN A 172 -12.02 -19.33 -7.65
N GLU A 173 -13.12 -19.98 -7.24
CA GLU A 173 -13.10 -21.37 -6.78
C GLU A 173 -12.56 -22.33 -7.85
N PHE A 174 -12.95 -22.15 -9.11
CA PHE A 174 -12.42 -22.96 -10.22
C PHE A 174 -10.93 -22.73 -10.47
N LYS A 175 -10.44 -21.49 -10.33
CA LYS A 175 -8.99 -21.21 -10.41
C LYS A 175 -8.21 -21.90 -9.30
N VAL A 176 -8.73 -21.89 -8.06
CA VAL A 176 -8.10 -22.59 -6.93
C VAL A 176 -8.06 -24.10 -7.21
N LYS A 177 -9.18 -24.70 -7.60
CA LYS A 177 -9.24 -26.13 -7.94
C LYS A 177 -8.30 -26.50 -9.09
N LEU A 178 -8.17 -25.66 -10.11
CA LEU A 178 -7.21 -25.89 -11.20
C LEU A 178 -5.77 -25.92 -10.67
N ALA A 179 -5.38 -24.95 -9.85
CA ALA A 179 -4.04 -24.93 -9.25
C ALA A 179 -3.77 -26.14 -8.34
N GLU A 180 -4.77 -26.59 -7.57
CA GLU A 180 -4.69 -27.81 -6.75
C GLU A 180 -4.49 -29.06 -7.62
N LEU A 181 -5.23 -29.18 -8.72
CA LEU A 181 -5.10 -30.30 -9.66
C LEU A 181 -3.76 -30.30 -10.37
N GLU A 182 -3.24 -29.13 -10.77
CA GLU A 182 -1.91 -28.97 -11.35
C GLU A 182 -0.83 -29.40 -10.35
N ALA A 183 -0.92 -28.95 -9.10
CA ALA A 183 0.00 -29.34 -8.02
C ALA A 183 -0.05 -30.86 -7.75
N LEU A 184 -1.24 -31.46 -7.74
CA LEU A 184 -1.43 -32.90 -7.53
C LEU A 184 -0.89 -33.73 -8.70
N LEU A 185 -0.99 -33.23 -9.94
CA LEU A 185 -0.35 -33.84 -11.11
C LEU A 185 1.17 -33.78 -11.00
N LEU A 186 1.74 -32.64 -10.62
CA LEU A 186 3.17 -32.47 -10.37
C LEU A 186 3.67 -33.41 -9.27
N GLU A 187 2.94 -33.52 -8.16
CA GLU A 187 3.26 -34.43 -7.06
C GLU A 187 3.23 -35.89 -7.53
N LYS A 188 2.19 -36.30 -8.28
CA LYS A 188 2.11 -37.65 -8.82
C LYS A 188 3.23 -37.95 -9.80
N LEU A 189 3.61 -37.02 -10.66
CA LEU A 189 4.72 -37.16 -11.60
C LEU A 189 6.07 -37.26 -10.88
N ALA A 190 6.28 -36.46 -9.83
CA ALA A 190 7.49 -36.50 -9.01
C ALA A 190 7.61 -37.79 -8.17
N ASN A 191 6.47 -38.33 -7.71
CA ASN A 191 6.43 -39.58 -6.95
C ASN A 191 6.31 -40.83 -7.83
N SER A 192 6.01 -40.66 -9.13
CA SER A 192 6.05 -41.73 -10.11
C SER A 192 7.45 -41.80 -10.74
N GLU A 193 8.40 -42.35 -10.00
CA GLU A 193 9.56 -42.99 -10.61
C GLU A 193 9.25 -44.48 -10.82
N GLY A 194 9.64 -44.99 -11.99
CA GLY A 194 9.99 -46.40 -12.13
C GLY A 194 11.39 -46.65 -11.59
#